data_AF-A0A1T0CPH0-F1
#
_entry.id   AF-A0A1T0CPH0-F1
#
_cell.length_a   1.000
_cell.length_b   1.000
_cell.length_c   1.000
_cell.angle_alpha   90.00
_cell.angle_beta   90.00
_cell.angle_gamma   90.00
#
_symmetry.space_group_name_H-M   'P 1'
#
loop_
_entity.id
_entity.type
_entity.pdbx_description
1 polymer ?
#
loop_
_entity_poly.entity_id
_entity_poly.type
_entity_poly.pdbx_seq_one_letter_code
_entity_poly.pdbx_strand_id
1 'polypeptide(L)'
;MAHIANRGYPQDIVGESYYTRTLKQCYYDQTAERIDSRSVAVPVLLKCKGDTVRVISKHGRIGDLPSEEVADYRRYYGTAEHTTMCKVYTRSGDIFGAYLSLTITEHTSTKVLAKNLPNHEAFAPKPQSDKKGFFARLFGL
;
A
#
# COMPACT_ATOMS: atom_id res chain seq x y z
N MET A 1 9.67 -1.06 -16.86
CA MET A 1 10.89 -0.56 -16.20
C MET A 1 10.70 -0.69 -14.71
N ALA A 2 11.75 -1.13 -14.02
CA ALA A 2 11.71 -1.65 -12.65
C ALA A 2 11.27 -0.59 -11.63
N HIS A 3 10.51 -1.03 -10.63
CA HIS A 3 10.48 -0.35 -9.33
C HIS A 3 11.92 -0.11 -8.91
N ILE A 4 12.36 1.14 -8.84
CA ILE A 4 13.60 1.42 -8.12
C ILE A 4 13.20 1.57 -6.67
N ALA A 5 13.25 0.46 -5.95
CA ALA A 5 13.11 0.44 -4.51
C ALA A 5 13.96 1.58 -3.90
N ASN A 6 13.36 2.39 -3.04
CA ASN A 6 14.01 3.51 -2.34
C ASN A 6 14.41 4.74 -3.19
N ARG A 7 13.81 4.99 -4.36
CA ARG A 7 13.97 6.25 -5.14
C ARG A 7 12.70 7.11 -5.27
N GLY A 8 11.67 6.86 -4.47
CA GLY A 8 10.48 7.73 -4.41
C GLY A 8 10.72 9.00 -3.58
N TYR A 9 10.01 10.09 -3.88
CA TYR A 9 9.97 11.26 -3.00
C TYR A 9 9.35 10.84 -1.67
N PRO A 10 9.98 11.14 -0.52
CA PRO A 10 9.39 10.85 0.78
C PRO A 10 8.18 11.76 0.93
N GLN A 11 7.01 11.12 0.98
CA GLN A 11 5.75 11.82 1.14
C GLN A 11 5.21 11.58 2.54
N ASP A 12 4.97 12.66 3.27
CA ASP A 12 4.49 12.60 4.65
C ASP A 12 3.09 11.99 4.72
N ILE A 13 2.83 11.29 5.83
CA ILE A 13 1.51 10.79 6.20
C ILE A 13 1.07 11.60 7.40
N VAL A 14 -0.13 12.16 7.36
CA VAL A 14 -0.70 12.91 8.48
C VAL A 14 -1.62 12.04 9.33
N GLY A 15 -1.61 12.31 10.64
CA GLY A 15 -2.48 11.65 11.61
C GLY A 15 -2.10 10.19 11.91
N GLU A 16 -0.89 9.78 11.53
CA GLU A 16 -0.31 8.47 11.79
C GLU A 16 -0.17 8.15 13.28
N SER A 17 0.00 9.18 14.10
CA SER A 17 0.03 9.09 15.58
C SER A 17 -1.26 8.51 16.19
N TYR A 18 -2.41 8.64 15.51
CA TYR A 18 -3.67 8.01 15.93
C TYR A 18 -3.73 6.51 15.62
N TYR A 19 -2.78 5.99 14.82
CA TYR A 19 -2.75 4.61 14.34
C TYR A 19 -1.51 3.83 14.80
N THR A 20 -0.90 4.23 15.93
CA THR A 20 0.30 3.59 16.51
C THR A 20 0.15 2.07 16.65
N ARG A 21 -1.03 1.56 17.02
CA ARG A 21 -1.28 0.11 17.09
C ARG A 21 -1.12 -0.57 15.73
N THR A 22 -1.70 0.02 14.68
CA THR A 22 -1.59 -0.49 13.31
C THR A 22 -0.16 -0.39 12.80
N LEU A 23 0.53 0.73 13.07
CA LEU A 23 1.93 0.92 12.71
C LEU A 23 2.85 -0.10 13.38
N LYS A 24 2.61 -0.38 14.66
CA LYS A 24 3.32 -1.44 15.40
C LYS A 24 3.11 -2.81 14.75
N GLN A 25 1.87 -3.14 14.36
CA GLN A 25 1.58 -4.39 13.64
C GLN A 25 2.30 -4.44 12.29
N CYS A 26 2.35 -3.34 11.55
CA CYS A 26 3.13 -3.25 10.30
C CYS A 26 4.62 -3.49 10.53
N TYR A 27 5.19 -2.89 11.58
CA TYR A 27 6.62 -2.96 11.87
C TYR A 27 7.11 -4.36 12.26
N TYR A 28 6.29 -5.10 13.00
CA TYR A 28 6.59 -6.47 13.44
C TYR A 28 6.07 -7.54 12.49
N ASP A 29 5.54 -7.13 11.34
CA ASP A 29 5.04 -8.08 10.37
C ASP A 29 6.18 -8.90 9.74
N GLN A 30 6.00 -10.22 9.69
CA GLN A 30 6.98 -11.13 9.10
C GLN A 30 7.12 -10.98 7.59
N THR A 31 6.10 -10.46 6.90
CA THR A 31 6.12 -10.20 5.46
C THR A 31 6.61 -8.80 5.11
N ALA A 32 6.95 -7.97 6.11
CA ALA A 32 7.49 -6.64 5.87
C ALA A 32 8.97 -6.73 5.47
N GLU A 33 9.38 -5.93 4.48
CA GLU A 33 10.77 -5.86 4.06
C GLU A 33 11.56 -5.02 5.07
N ARG A 34 12.51 -5.63 5.77
CA ARG A 34 13.36 -4.92 6.73
C ARG A 34 14.42 -4.11 5.96
N ILE A 35 14.35 -2.78 6.07
CA ILE A 35 15.35 -1.89 5.44
C ILE A 35 16.57 -1.76 6.36
N ASP A 36 16.32 -1.50 7.64
CA ASP A 36 17.35 -1.37 8.67
C ASP A 36 16.79 -1.78 10.05
N SER A 37 17.62 -1.69 11.09
CA SER A 37 17.23 -2.04 12.47
C SER A 37 16.05 -1.24 13.03
N ARG A 38 15.67 -0.14 12.38
CA ARG A 38 14.68 0.84 12.85
C ARG A 38 13.52 1.04 11.87
N SER A 39 13.51 0.34 10.73
CA SER A 39 12.51 0.59 9.70
C SER A 39 12.21 -0.62 8.82
N VAL A 40 10.96 -0.64 8.35
CA VAL A 40 10.46 -1.60 7.37
C VAL A 40 9.77 -0.89 6.23
N ALA A 41 9.79 -1.50 5.05
CA ALA A 41 8.89 -1.20 3.97
C ALA A 41 7.69 -2.15 4.01
N VAL A 42 6.49 -1.59 3.95
CA VAL A 42 5.23 -2.33 3.86
C VAL A 42 4.40 -1.82 2.69
N PRO A 43 3.69 -2.71 1.97
CA PRO A 43 2.77 -2.29 0.94
C PRO A 43 1.53 -1.65 1.56
N VAL A 44 1.08 -0.56 0.95
CA VAL A 44 -0.11 0.18 1.35
C VAL A 44 -0.98 0.52 0.15
N LEU A 45 -2.28 0.63 0.40
CA LEU A 45 -3.31 1.07 -0.52
C LEU A 45 -3.64 2.53 -0.23
N LEU A 46 -3.60 3.35 -1.27
CA LEU A 46 -4.08 4.73 -1.28
C LEU A 46 -5.52 4.74 -1.79
N LYS A 47 -6.46 5.10 -0.92
CA LYS A 47 -7.89 5.07 -1.19
C LYS A 47 -8.52 6.44 -1.02
N CYS A 48 -9.07 6.97 -2.12
CA CYS A 48 -9.86 8.20 -2.09
C CYS A 48 -11.14 8.01 -1.28
N LYS A 49 -11.42 8.91 -0.34
CA LYS A 49 -12.70 8.98 0.38
C LYS A 49 -13.09 10.43 0.64
N GLY A 50 -14.17 10.89 0.01
CA GLY A 50 -14.59 12.30 0.11
C GLY A 50 -13.46 13.20 -0.37
N ASP A 51 -12.99 14.09 0.49
CA ASP A 51 -11.85 15.00 0.24
C ASP A 51 -10.53 14.56 0.86
N THR A 52 -10.42 13.28 1.21
CA THR A 52 -9.21 12.70 1.78
C THR A 52 -8.68 11.56 0.92
N VAL A 53 -7.38 11.28 1.03
CA VAL A 53 -6.76 10.06 0.50
C VAL A 53 -6.19 9.30 1.69
N ARG A 54 -6.78 8.13 1.95
CA ARG A 54 -6.43 7.30 3.11
C ARG A 54 -5.27 6.39 2.76
N VAL A 55 -4.34 6.24 3.68
CA VAL A 55 -3.25 5.26 3.58
C VAL A 55 -3.61 4.03 4.41
N ILE A 56 -3.73 2.88 3.74
CA ILE A 56 -4.26 1.64 4.34
C ILE A 56 -3.25 0.52 4.14
N SER A 57 -2.71 0.00 5.23
CA SER A 57 -1.91 -1.24 5.23
C SER A 57 -2.83 -2.47 5.29
N LYS A 58 -2.24 -3.68 5.19
CA LYS A 58 -2.99 -4.93 5.43
C LYS A 58 -3.57 -5.04 6.85
N HIS A 59 -3.02 -4.30 7.82
CA HIS A 59 -3.47 -4.28 9.21
C HIS A 59 -4.52 -3.18 9.48
N GLY A 60 -4.78 -2.32 8.51
CA GLY A 60 -5.73 -1.22 8.62
C GLY A 60 -5.12 0.13 8.24
N ARG A 61 -5.88 1.20 8.51
CA ARG A 61 -5.46 2.58 8.25
C ARG A 61 -4.25 2.94 9.08
N ILE A 62 -3.30 3.62 8.46
CA ILE A 62 -2.09 4.14 9.10
C ILE A 62 -1.98 5.66 9.03
N GLY A 63 -2.88 6.32 8.29
CA GLY A 63 -2.98 7.78 8.22
C GLY A 63 -3.64 8.24 6.93
N ASP A 64 -3.36 9.48 6.54
CA ASP A 64 -3.88 10.12 5.33
C ASP A 64 -2.79 10.89 4.59
N LEU A 65 -2.99 11.20 3.31
CA LEU A 65 -2.20 12.22 2.64
C LEU A 65 -2.54 13.63 3.19
N PRO A 66 -1.56 14.54 3.27
CA PRO A 66 -1.78 15.95 3.52
C PRO A 66 -2.81 16.56 2.57
N SER A 67 -3.65 17.46 3.08
CA SER A 67 -4.76 18.06 2.33
C SER A 67 -4.32 18.77 1.05
N GLU A 68 -3.17 19.43 1.11
CA GLU A 68 -2.52 20.18 0.05
C GLU A 68 -2.11 19.30 -1.13
N GLU A 69 -1.88 18.00 -0.89
CA GLU A 69 -1.44 17.05 -1.91
C GLU A 69 -2.56 16.19 -2.44
N VAL A 70 -3.71 16.14 -1.75
CA VAL A 70 -4.87 15.37 -2.21
C VAL A 70 -5.32 15.84 -3.59
N ALA A 71 -5.26 17.15 -3.86
CA ALA A 71 -5.62 17.72 -5.14
C ALA A 71 -4.68 17.25 -6.26
N ASP A 72 -3.37 17.30 -6.03
CA ASP A 72 -2.36 16.86 -6.99
C ASP A 72 -2.41 15.35 -7.19
N TYR A 73 -2.55 14.58 -6.11
CA TYR A 73 -2.74 13.13 -6.18
C TYR A 73 -3.93 12.78 -7.07
N ARG A 74 -5.09 13.40 -6.87
CA ARG A 74 -6.28 13.17 -7.71
C ARG A 74 -6.07 13.60 -9.15
N ARG A 75 -5.35 14.68 -9.38
CA ARG A 75 -5.02 15.15 -10.73
C ARG A 75 -4.18 14.13 -11.49
N TYR A 76 -3.23 13.50 -10.83
CA TYR A 76 -2.32 12.53 -11.46
C TYR A 76 -2.90 11.11 -11.54
N TYR A 77 -3.58 10.67 -10.50
CA TYR A 77 -3.98 9.28 -10.29
C TYR A 77 -5.49 9.04 -10.36
N GLY A 78 -6.29 10.11 -10.43
CA GLY A 78 -7.75 10.05 -10.44
C GLY A 78 -8.33 9.62 -9.09
N THR A 79 -9.46 8.91 -9.15
CA THR A 79 -10.14 8.34 -7.97
C THR A 79 -9.88 6.85 -7.78
N ALA A 80 -9.07 6.25 -8.66
CA ALA A 80 -8.72 4.84 -8.57
C ALA A 80 -7.87 4.55 -7.33
N GLU A 81 -7.96 3.31 -6.84
CA GLU A 81 -7.11 2.84 -5.75
C GLU A 81 -5.73 2.51 -6.30
N HIS A 82 -4.68 2.92 -5.59
CA HIS A 82 -3.28 2.69 -6.00
C HIS A 82 -2.50 2.06 -4.86
N THR A 83 -1.68 1.08 -5.18
CA THR A 83 -0.76 0.46 -4.20
C THR A 83 0.62 1.08 -4.31
N THR A 84 1.25 1.35 -3.18
CA THR A 84 2.64 1.84 -3.10
C THR A 84 3.33 1.26 -1.87
N MET A 85 4.61 1.56 -1.68
CA MET A 85 5.36 1.20 -0.48
C MET A 85 5.35 2.35 0.52
N CYS A 86 5.13 2.02 1.78
CA CYS A 86 5.25 2.90 2.92
C CYS A 86 6.41 2.44 3.79
N LYS A 87 7.28 3.37 4.19
CA LYS A 87 8.29 3.10 5.20
C LYS A 87 7.70 3.40 6.58
N VAL A 88 7.66 2.39 7.43
CA VAL A 88 7.32 2.52 8.84
C VAL A 88 8.61 2.46 9.64
N TYR A 89 8.82 3.42 10.53
CA TYR A 89 10.04 3.50 11.32
C TYR A 89 9.75 3.77 12.80
N THR A 90 10.66 3.32 13.65
CA THR A 90 10.62 3.56 15.10
C THR A 90 12.01 3.74 15.66
N ARG A 91 12.15 4.64 16.64
CA ARG A 91 13.43 4.85 17.36
C ARG A 91 13.50 4.04 18.65
N SER A 92 12.38 3.88 19.36
CA SER A 92 12.30 3.24 20.68
C SER A 92 11.54 1.91 20.68
N GLY A 93 10.76 1.61 19.64
CA GLY A 93 9.78 0.52 19.64
C GLY A 93 8.40 0.91 20.18
N ASP A 94 8.26 2.14 20.71
CA ASP A 94 7.01 2.66 21.28
C ASP A 94 6.37 3.77 20.43
N ILE A 95 7.19 4.59 19.78
CA ILE A 95 6.75 5.66 18.88
C ILE A 95 7.03 5.23 17.45
N PHE A 96 6.02 5.30 16.61
CA PHE A 96 6.10 4.93 15.20
C PHE A 96 5.77 6.13 14.33
N GLY A 97 6.54 6.32 13.27
CA GLY A 97 6.25 7.25 12.18
C GLY A 97 6.12 6.48 10.86
N ALA A 98 5.52 7.13 9.87
CA ALA A 98 5.35 6.55 8.55
C ALA A 98 5.46 7.61 7.46
N TYR A 99 6.12 7.27 6.36
CA TYR A 99 6.11 8.08 5.14
C TYR A 99 5.95 7.17 3.92
N LEU A 100 5.34 7.69 2.86
CA LEU A 100 5.19 6.99 1.60
C LEU A 100 6.45 7.17 0.75
N SER A 101 6.85 6.12 0.06
CA SER A 101 7.81 6.22 -1.04
C SER A 101 7.02 6.26 -2.34
N LEU A 102 6.60 7.45 -2.75
CA LEU A 102 5.87 7.62 -4.01
C LEU A 102 6.87 7.62 -5.16
N THR A 103 6.76 6.65 -6.07
CA THR A 103 7.57 6.60 -7.28
C THR A 103 6.88 7.41 -8.36
N ILE A 104 7.44 8.58 -8.72
CA ILE A 104 7.01 9.33 -9.90
C ILE A 104 7.56 8.60 -11.13
N THR A 105 6.70 8.17 -12.04
CA THR A 105 7.11 7.60 -13.34
C THR A 105 6.68 8.55 -14.47
N GLU A 106 7.28 8.42 -15.66
CA GLU A 106 7.08 9.31 -16.83
C GLU A 106 5.64 9.35 -17.40
N HIS A 107 4.65 8.72 -16.75
CA HIS A 107 3.24 8.80 -17.13
C HIS A 107 2.27 8.89 -15.92
N THR A 108 1.75 10.01 -15.39
CA THR A 108 1.64 11.44 -15.78
C THR A 108 1.25 11.75 -17.23
N SER A 109 1.07 10.70 -18.02
CA SER A 109 0.74 10.65 -19.46
C SER A 109 -0.08 9.36 -19.68
N THR A 110 -1.21 9.36 -18.96
CA THR A 110 -2.54 8.91 -19.39
C THR A 110 -2.90 7.45 -19.72
N LYS A 111 -2.02 6.50 -20.08
CA LYS A 111 -2.54 5.18 -20.57
C LYS A 111 -1.82 3.87 -20.19
N VAL A 112 -0.73 3.88 -19.40
CA VAL A 112 0.18 2.71 -19.33
C VAL A 112 0.20 1.92 -18.01
N LEU A 113 -0.30 2.48 -16.89
CA LEU A 113 -0.39 1.73 -15.61
C LEU A 113 -1.49 0.65 -15.57
N ALA A 114 -2.38 0.61 -16.58
CA ALA A 114 -3.48 -0.36 -16.65
C ALA A 114 -3.02 -1.84 -16.78
N LYS A 115 -1.72 -2.12 -16.93
CA LYS A 115 -1.18 -3.49 -17.07
C LYS A 115 0.02 -3.84 -16.17
N ASN A 116 0.51 -2.93 -15.33
CA ASN A 116 1.73 -3.16 -14.52
C ASN A 116 1.64 -2.60 -13.10
N LEU A 117 0.45 -2.60 -12.50
CA LEU A 117 0.36 -2.55 -11.04
C LEU A 117 0.88 -3.91 -10.53
N PRO A 118 1.94 -3.98 -9.71
CA PRO A 118 2.06 -5.13 -8.85
C PRO A 118 0.88 -5.01 -7.90
N ASN A 119 -0.20 -5.73 -8.19
CA ASN A 119 -1.12 -6.16 -7.16
C ASN A 119 -0.24 -6.89 -6.15
N HIS A 120 0.28 -6.15 -5.17
CA HIS A 120 1.04 -6.74 -4.09
C HIS A 120 0.14 -7.84 -3.54
N GLU A 121 0.60 -9.09 -3.49
CA GLU A 121 -0.26 -10.26 -3.22
C GLU A 121 -1.09 -10.11 -1.94
N ALA A 122 -0.64 -9.24 -1.01
CA ALA A 122 -1.36 -8.79 0.17
C ALA A 122 -2.75 -8.18 -0.10
N PHE A 123 -2.98 -7.61 -1.28
CA PHE A 123 -4.21 -6.93 -1.70
C PHE A 123 -4.82 -7.53 -2.97
N ALA A 124 -4.21 -8.57 -3.54
CA ALA A 124 -4.85 -9.33 -4.60
C ALA A 124 -6.13 -9.97 -4.05
N PRO A 125 -7.26 -9.95 -4.79
CA PRO A 125 -8.44 -10.71 -4.40
C PRO A 125 -8.00 -12.18 -4.28
N LYS A 126 -8.12 -12.76 -3.08
CA LYS A 126 -7.86 -14.20 -2.89
C LYS A 126 -8.68 -14.93 -3.95
N PRO A 127 -8.09 -15.86 -4.72
CA PRO A 127 -8.87 -16.66 -5.65
C PRO A 127 -9.99 -17.32 -4.84
N GLN A 128 -11.25 -17.01 -5.17
CA GLN A 128 -12.37 -17.79 -4.69
C GLN A 128 -12.07 -19.21 -5.12
N SER A 129 -11.79 -20.08 -4.15
CA SER A 129 -11.57 -21.49 -4.43
C SER A 129 -12.84 -21.98 -5.14
N ASP A 130 -12.74 -22.27 -6.43
CA ASP A 130 -13.75 -23.03 -7.15
C ASP A 130 -13.77 -24.43 -6.55
N LYS A 131 -14.53 -24.60 -5.46
CA LYS A 131 -14.97 -25.89 -4.95
C LYS A 131 -16.06 -26.43 -5.88
N LYS A 132 -15.71 -26.65 -7.15
CA LYS A 132 -16.52 -27.43 -8.10
C LYS A 132 -15.57 -28.19 -9.01
N GLY A 133 -15.29 -29.45 -8.66
CA GLY A 133 -14.58 -30.32 -9.60
C GLY A 133 -14.09 -31.65 -9.07
N PHE A 134 -13.94 -31.84 -7.75
CA PHE A 134 -13.39 -33.11 -7.25
C PHE A 134 -14.40 -34.27 -7.21
N PHE A 135 -15.72 -33.98 -7.28
CA PHE A 135 -16.76 -35.01 -7.29
C PHE A 135 -17.19 -35.47 -8.70
N ALA A 136 -16.77 -34.79 -9.78
CA ALA A 136 -17.15 -35.16 -11.14
C ALA A 136 -16.31 -36.32 -11.74
N ARG A 137 -15.33 -36.86 -10.99
CA ARG A 137 -14.52 -38.01 -11.41
C ARG A 137 -14.88 -39.32 -10.70
N LEU A 138 -15.88 -39.31 -9.80
CA LEU A 138 -16.32 -40.51 -9.07
C LEU A 138 -17.73 -41.02 -9.43
N PHE A 139 -18.52 -40.24 -10.18
CA PHE A 139 -19.78 -40.71 -10.75
C PHE A 139 -19.81 -40.31 -12.22
N GLY A 140 -19.53 -41.30 -13.08
CA GLY A 140 -19.36 -41.11 -14.52
C GLY A 140 -20.58 -40.48 -15.21
N LEU A 141 -20.27 -39.49 -16.03
CA LEU A 141 -20.95 -39.10 -17.26
C LEU A 141 -19.87 -38.57 -18.22
#